data_AF-A0A7K2Z7W9-F1
#
_entry.id   AF-A0A7K2Z7W9-F1
#
_cell.length_a   1.000
_cell.length_b   1.000
_cell.length_c   1.000
_cell.angle_alpha   90.00
_cell.angle_beta   90.00
_cell.angle_gamma   90.00
#
_symmetry.space_group_name_H-M   'P 1'
#
loop_
_entity.id
_entity.type
_entity.pdbx_description
1 polymer ?
#
loop_
_entity_poly.entity_id
_entity_poly.type
_entity_poly.pdbx_seq_one_letter_code
_entity_poly.pdbx_strand_id
1 'polypeptide(L)'
;MSREGAARCGPELVSPEGIEAQTCVMTGGGETWARAYHRNTSGRELRAVLTLMGPGGRTVELHCVLAADDEPGSCETPRGVSAGGPGTYAAVAEYAGAGPVEEAPLLLRAGSHRAPGASD
;
A
#
# COMPACT_ATOMS: atom_id res chain seq x y z
N MET A 1 11.16 -7.04 24.95
CA MET A 1 11.68 -7.05 23.57
C MET A 1 10.47 -7.17 22.67
N SER A 2 10.03 -6.06 22.11
CA SER A 2 8.85 -6.00 21.23
C SER A 2 9.02 -7.01 20.10
N ARG A 3 8.02 -7.85 19.85
CA ARG A 3 7.95 -8.62 18.60
C ARG A 3 7.66 -7.61 17.49
N GLU A 4 8.68 -6.87 17.06
CA GLU A 4 8.57 -6.06 15.85
C GLU A 4 8.32 -7.01 14.69
N GLY A 5 7.15 -6.83 14.06
CA GLY A 5 6.79 -7.58 12.87
C GLY A 5 7.80 -7.33 11.75
N ALA A 6 7.93 -8.28 10.83
CA ALA A 6 8.74 -8.08 9.63
C ALA A 6 7.93 -7.31 8.58
N ALA A 7 8.56 -6.30 7.97
CA ALA A 7 8.01 -5.53 6.87
C ALA A 7 8.79 -5.84 5.58
N ARG A 8 8.06 -6.10 4.49
CA ARG A 8 8.63 -6.24 3.15
C ARG A 8 8.03 -5.17 2.24
N CYS A 9 8.81 -4.11 2.03
CA CYS A 9 8.38 -2.93 1.30
C CYS A 9 8.93 -2.93 -0.12
N GLY A 10 8.16 -2.36 -1.03
CA GLY A 10 8.66 -1.95 -2.34
C GLY A 10 9.40 -0.62 -2.27
N PRO A 11 9.79 -0.06 -3.42
CA PRO A 11 10.39 1.26 -3.49
C PRO A 11 9.38 2.32 -3.05
N GLU A 12 9.90 3.45 -2.60
CA GLU A 12 9.13 4.68 -2.54
C GLU A 12 8.97 5.23 -3.96
N LEU A 13 7.73 5.58 -4.32
CA LEU A 13 7.40 6.12 -5.63
C LEU A 13 6.74 7.48 -5.48
N VAL A 14 6.97 8.34 -6.46
CA VAL A 14 6.40 9.69 -6.51
C VAL A 14 5.68 9.88 -7.85
N SER A 15 4.47 10.39 -7.82
CA SER A 15 3.70 10.80 -9.01
C SER A 15 3.94 12.27 -9.34
N PRO A 16 3.87 12.66 -10.63
CA PRO A 16 3.94 14.07 -11.04
C PRO A 16 2.89 14.96 -10.36
N GLU A 17 1.76 14.39 -9.95
CA GLU A 17 0.66 15.08 -9.30
C GLU A 17 0.87 15.30 -7.80
N GLY A 18 2.02 14.89 -7.24
CA GLY A 18 2.40 15.21 -5.86
C GLY A 18 2.03 14.15 -4.82
N ILE A 19 1.84 12.89 -5.25
CA ILE A 19 1.65 11.75 -4.33
C ILE A 19 2.92 10.96 -4.21
N GLU A 20 3.37 10.80 -2.98
CA GLU A 20 4.45 9.92 -2.59
C GLU A 20 3.84 8.71 -1.88
N ALA A 21 4.31 7.50 -2.21
CA ALA A 21 3.80 6.29 -1.59
C ALA A 21 4.83 5.17 -1.51
N GLN A 22 4.72 4.38 -0.44
CA GLN A 22 5.44 3.12 -0.27
C GLN A 22 4.48 2.06 0.28
N THR A 23 4.46 0.90 -0.37
CA THR A 23 3.58 -0.21 0.03
C THR A 23 4.39 -1.36 0.59
N CYS A 24 3.91 -1.92 1.71
CA CYS A 24 4.57 -2.99 2.45
C CYS A 24 3.59 -4.14 2.73
N VAL A 25 4.12 -5.37 2.68
CA VAL A 25 3.51 -6.51 3.37
C VAL A 25 4.09 -6.56 4.78
N MET A 26 3.22 -6.58 5.78
CA MET A 26 3.55 -6.62 7.20
C MET A 26 3.21 -8.01 7.74
N THR A 27 4.08 -8.56 8.58
CA THR A 27 3.85 -9.84 9.27
C THR A 27 4.23 -9.75 10.72
N GLY A 28 3.41 -10.26 11.63
CA GLY A 28 3.69 -10.17 13.07
C GLY A 28 2.63 -10.91 13.87
N GLY A 29 3.02 -11.56 14.96
CA GLY A 29 2.07 -12.25 15.85
C GLY A 29 1.28 -13.40 15.21
N GLY A 30 1.75 -13.96 14.08
CA GLY A 30 1.00 -14.96 13.32
C GLY A 30 -0.03 -14.36 12.35
N GLU A 31 -0.02 -13.05 12.17
CA GLU A 31 -0.90 -12.31 11.27
C GLU A 31 -0.11 -11.70 10.10
N THR A 32 -0.80 -11.48 8.99
CA THR A 32 -0.32 -10.77 7.81
C THR A 32 -1.32 -9.68 7.41
N TRP A 33 -0.82 -8.50 7.06
CA TRP A 33 -1.61 -7.39 6.52
C TRP A 33 -0.78 -6.57 5.52
N ALA A 34 -1.44 -5.76 4.70
CA ALA A 34 -0.77 -4.74 3.90
C ALA A 34 -0.82 -3.40 4.62
N ARG A 35 0.24 -2.61 4.45
CA ARG A 35 0.30 -1.21 4.85
C ARG A 35 0.80 -0.35 3.70
N ALA A 36 0.12 0.74 3.40
CA ALA A 36 0.54 1.73 2.41
C ALA A 36 0.77 3.08 3.08
N TYR A 37 2.02 3.51 3.15
CA TYR A 37 2.42 4.84 3.60
C TYR A 37 2.28 5.83 2.45
N HIS A 38 1.85 7.05 2.74
CA HIS A 38 1.62 8.07 1.72
C HIS A 38 1.78 9.49 2.26
N ARG A 39 2.02 10.43 1.35
CA ARG A 39 1.97 11.88 1.56
C ARG A 39 1.27 12.54 0.37
N ASN A 40 0.35 13.47 0.63
CA ASN A 40 -0.48 14.09 -0.41
C ASN A 40 -0.22 15.59 -0.55
N THR A 41 0.73 15.95 -1.42
CA THR A 41 1.01 17.35 -1.76
C THR A 41 0.18 17.87 -2.93
N SER A 42 -0.74 17.06 -3.47
CA SER A 42 -1.51 17.43 -4.67
C SER A 42 -2.50 18.58 -4.47
N GLY A 43 -2.76 18.95 -3.20
CA GLY A 43 -3.72 20.00 -2.83
C GLY A 43 -5.19 19.60 -3.04
N ARG A 44 -5.46 18.33 -3.38
CA ARG A 44 -6.80 17.77 -3.56
C ARG A 44 -6.94 16.46 -2.80
N GLU A 45 -8.15 16.16 -2.37
CA GLU A 45 -8.46 14.84 -1.81
C GLU A 45 -8.25 13.78 -2.90
N LEU A 46 -7.68 12.65 -2.50
CA LEU A 46 -7.53 11.48 -3.36
C LEU A 46 -8.15 10.26 -2.72
N ARG A 47 -8.33 9.22 -3.53
CA ARG A 47 -8.69 7.91 -3.05
C ARG A 47 -7.57 6.93 -3.31
N ALA A 48 -7.47 5.96 -2.42
CA ALA A 48 -6.59 4.82 -2.61
C ALA A 48 -7.34 3.51 -2.43
N VAL A 49 -6.88 2.50 -3.15
CA VAL A 49 -7.26 1.10 -2.95
C VAL A 49 -6.02 0.33 -2.58
N LEU A 50 -6.01 -0.27 -1.39
CA LEU A 50 -4.93 -1.13 -0.92
C LEU A 50 -5.37 -2.58 -0.99
N THR A 51 -4.66 -3.35 -1.80
CA THR A 51 -4.98 -4.75 -2.07
C THR A 51 -3.86 -5.66 -1.58
N LEU A 52 -4.17 -6.52 -0.62
CA LEU A 52 -3.30 -7.61 -0.16
C LEU A 52 -3.70 -8.90 -0.88
N MET A 53 -2.76 -9.46 -1.63
CA MET A 53 -2.88 -10.76 -2.29
C MET A 53 -2.06 -11.79 -1.52
N GLY A 54 -2.64 -12.97 -1.30
CA GLY A 54 -2.01 -14.05 -0.56
C GLY A 54 -2.26 -15.43 -1.18
N PRO A 55 -1.75 -16.50 -0.53
CA PRO A 55 -1.80 -17.84 -1.10
C PRO A 55 -3.22 -18.34 -1.35
N GLY A 56 -3.35 -19.13 -2.41
CA GLY A 56 -4.65 -19.66 -2.87
C GLY A 56 -5.53 -18.64 -3.58
N GLY A 57 -4.96 -17.53 -4.07
CA GLY A 57 -5.71 -16.47 -4.74
C GLY A 57 -6.58 -15.62 -3.80
N ARG A 58 -6.28 -15.65 -2.49
CA ARG A 58 -7.00 -14.83 -1.52
C ARG A 58 -6.60 -13.38 -1.67
N THR A 59 -7.60 -12.51 -1.69
CA THR A 59 -7.42 -11.06 -1.80
C THR A 59 -8.22 -10.35 -0.72
N VAL A 60 -7.61 -9.36 -0.10
CA VAL A 60 -8.25 -8.43 0.84
C VAL A 60 -8.04 -7.02 0.32
N GLU A 61 -9.12 -6.26 0.20
CA GLU A 61 -9.10 -4.89 -0.31
C GLU A 61 -9.54 -3.91 0.77
N LEU A 62 -8.91 -2.74 0.81
CA LEU A 62 -9.28 -1.62 1.66
C LEU A 62 -9.32 -0.34 0.83
N HIS A 63 -10.43 0.37 0.89
CA HIS A 63 -10.54 1.72 0.33
C HIS A 63 -10.17 2.77 1.36
N CYS A 64 -9.37 3.74 0.94
CA CYS A 64 -8.93 4.86 1.74
C CYS A 64 -9.22 6.20 1.05
N VAL A 65 -9.37 7.23 1.87
CA VAL A 65 -9.37 8.62 1.44
C VAL A 65 -8.11 9.28 1.98
N LEU A 66 -7.39 10.00 1.12
CA LEU A 66 -6.20 10.77 1.45
C LEU A 66 -6.58 12.24 1.50
N ALA A 67 -6.49 12.83 2.68
CA ALA A 67 -6.69 14.25 2.86
C ALA A 67 -5.68 15.05 2.03
N ALA A 68 -6.06 16.26 1.64
CA ALA A 68 -5.22 17.20 0.90
C ALA A 68 -4.24 17.91 1.84
N ASP A 69 -3.54 17.16 2.67
CA ASP A 69 -2.53 17.65 3.58
C ASP A 69 -1.17 17.00 3.29
N ASP A 70 -0.13 17.79 3.48
CA ASP A 70 1.25 17.36 3.34
C ASP A 70 1.72 16.61 4.60
N GLU A 71 0.81 15.93 5.30
CA GLU A 71 1.14 15.13 6.48
C GLU A 71 1.33 13.65 6.09
N PRO A 72 2.29 12.94 6.72
CA PRO A 72 2.44 11.50 6.49
C PRO A 72 1.21 10.74 6.99
N GLY A 73 0.61 9.96 6.09
CA GLY A 73 -0.52 9.07 6.39
C GLY A 73 -0.20 7.60 6.13
N SER A 74 -1.07 6.71 6.61
CA SER A 74 -1.01 5.30 6.26
C SER A 74 -2.37 4.63 6.19
N CYS A 75 -2.48 3.63 5.32
CA CYS A 75 -3.63 2.76 5.18
C CYS A 75 -3.24 1.32 5.50
N GLU A 76 -4.08 0.60 6.24
CA GLU A 76 -3.83 -0.79 6.64
C GLU A 76 -5.03 -1.68 6.36
N THR A 77 -4.82 -2.78 5.65
CA THR A 77 -5.87 -3.81 5.54
C THR A 77 -6.12 -4.42 6.91
N PRO A 78 -7.31 -5.00 7.15
CA PRO A 78 -7.54 -5.83 8.32
C PRO A 78 -6.46 -6.92 8.45
N ARG A 79 -6.06 -7.21 9.68
CA ARG A 79 -5.09 -8.27 9.96
C ARG A 79 -5.76 -9.63 9.81
N GLY A 80 -5.13 -10.50 9.03
CA GLY A 80 -5.60 -11.87 8.82
C GLY A 80 -4.57 -12.88 9.29
N VAL A 81 -5.04 -14.08 9.66
CA VAL A 81 -4.13 -15.19 10.00
C VAL A 81 -3.21 -15.49 8.83
N SER A 82 -1.92 -15.55 9.10
CA SER A 82 -0.90 -15.89 8.12
C SER A 82 -1.09 -17.32 7.63
N ALA A 83 -0.98 -17.50 6.33
CA ALA A 83 -1.05 -18.79 5.68
C ALA A 83 -0.01 -18.79 4.57
N GLY A 84 1.17 -19.33 4.88
CA GLY A 84 2.38 -19.24 4.06
C GLY A 84 3.43 -18.33 4.68
N GLY A 85 4.60 -18.25 4.02
CA GLY A 85 5.67 -17.32 4.41
C GLY A 85 5.47 -15.91 3.85
N PRO A 86 6.18 -14.89 4.35
CA PRO A 86 5.99 -13.49 3.91
C PRO A 86 6.22 -13.26 2.40
N GLY A 87 7.04 -14.10 1.75
CA GLY A 87 7.31 -14.05 0.31
C GLY A 87 6.15 -14.53 -0.57
N THR A 88 5.13 -15.17 0.00
CA THR A 88 3.96 -15.67 -0.74
C THR A 88 2.82 -14.65 -0.78
N TYR A 89 3.03 -13.46 -0.20
CA TYR A 89 2.08 -12.36 -0.17
C TYR A 89 2.60 -11.21 -1.00
N ALA A 90 1.70 -10.47 -1.64
CA ALA A 90 1.98 -9.26 -2.39
C ALA A 90 0.99 -8.17 -1.97
N ALA A 91 1.43 -6.92 -1.93
CA ALA A 91 0.52 -5.80 -1.74
C ALA A 91 0.69 -4.77 -2.86
N VAL A 92 -0.41 -4.15 -3.26
CA VAL A 92 -0.44 -3.05 -4.22
C VAL A 92 -1.37 -1.97 -3.68
N ALA A 93 -0.91 -0.72 -3.70
CA ALA A 93 -1.73 0.46 -3.46
C ALA A 93 -1.91 1.23 -4.78
N GLU A 94 -3.15 1.57 -5.10
CA GLU A 94 -3.51 2.36 -6.28
C GLU A 94 -4.15 3.67 -5.85
N TYR A 95 -3.60 4.78 -6.30
CA TYR A 95 -4.03 6.13 -5.93
C TYR A 95 -4.66 6.82 -7.13
N ALA A 96 -5.86 7.36 -6.96
CA ALA A 96 -6.64 7.99 -8.02
C ALA A 96 -7.21 9.34 -7.58
N GLY A 97 -7.51 10.20 -8.56
CA GLY A 97 -8.18 11.48 -8.34
C GLY A 97 -9.53 11.36 -7.63
N ALA A 98 -9.94 12.43 -6.94
CA ALA A 98 -11.35 12.62 -6.58
C ALA A 98 -12.24 12.74 -7.85
N GLY A 99 -13.37 12.03 -7.89
CA GLY A 99 -14.32 11.93 -9.02
C GLY A 99 -15.16 10.63 -8.98
N PRO A 100 -16.02 10.27 -9.92
CA PRO A 100 -16.53 8.89 -10.02
C PRO A 100 -15.38 7.89 -10.29
N VAL A 101 -15.48 6.64 -9.82
CA VAL A 101 -14.40 5.64 -9.98
C VAL A 101 -14.06 5.38 -11.45
N GLU A 102 -15.07 5.38 -12.33
CA GLU A 102 -14.88 5.14 -13.77
C GLU A 102 -14.20 6.30 -14.51
N GLU A 103 -14.17 7.49 -13.91
CA GLU A 103 -13.67 8.72 -14.53
C GLU A 103 -12.38 9.25 -13.87
N ALA A 104 -12.08 8.78 -12.66
CA ALA A 104 -10.92 9.22 -11.90
C ALA A 104 -9.62 8.64 -12.50
N PRO A 105 -8.66 9.48 -12.91
CA PRO A 105 -7.39 8.98 -13.44
C PRO A 105 -6.59 8.29 -12.34
N LEU A 106 -5.98 7.15 -12.68
CA LEU A 106 -4.95 6.51 -11.87
C LEU A 106 -3.68 7.39 -11.90
N LEU A 107 -3.24 7.84 -10.74
CA LEU A 107 -2.09 8.73 -10.58
C LEU A 107 -0.82 7.94 -10.23
N LEU A 108 -0.97 6.93 -9.36
CA LEU A 108 0.16 6.15 -8.88
C LEU A 108 -0.27 4.71 -8.56
N ARG A 109 0.59 3.75 -8.92
CA ARG A 109 0.49 2.35 -8.47
C ARG A 109 1.79 1.95 -7.79
N ALA A 110 1.75 1.68 -6.49
CA ALA A 110 2.89 1.29 -5.68
C ALA A 110 2.76 -0.17 -5.22
N GLY A 111 3.75 -1.01 -5.53
CA GLY A 111 3.77 -2.42 -5.15
C GLY A 111 4.74 -2.72 -4.02
N SER A 112 4.53 -3.80 -3.29
CA SER A 112 5.42 -4.27 -2.20
C SER A 112 6.66 -5.05 -2.67
N HIS A 113 6.86 -5.14 -3.99
CA HIS A 113 8.02 -5.79 -4.58
C HIS A 113 9.01 -4.72 -5.05
N ARG A 114 10.28 -4.90 -4.72
CA ARG A 114 11.34 -4.19 -5.41
C ARG A 114 11.47 -4.71 -6.84
N ALA A 115 11.78 -3.82 -7.77
CA ALA A 115 12.18 -4.23 -9.11
C ALA A 115 13.44 -5.12 -9.01
N PRO A 116 13.53 -6.21 -9.78
CA PRO A 116 14.76 -7.00 -9.82
C PRO A 116 15.92 -6.12 -10.29
N GLY A 117 16.94 -5.95 -9.45
CA GLY A 117 18.16 -5.18 -9.76
C GLY A 117 18.31 -3.82 -9.08
N ALA A 118 17.35 -3.36 -8.26
CA ALA A 118 17.55 -2.19 -7.43
C ALA A 118 18.41 -2.55 -6.19
N SER A 119 19.70 -2.19 -6.23
CA SER A 119 20.60 -2.27 -5.06
C SER A 119 20.22 -1.24 -4.00
N ASP A 120 20.50 -1.56 -2.74
CA ASP A 120 20.30 -0.71 -1.55
C ASP A 120 21.07 0.62 -1.60
#